data_AF-A0A1Y2C0N0-F1
#
_entry.id   AF-A0A1Y2C0N0-F1
#
_cell.length_a   1.000
_cell.length_b   1.000
_cell.length_c   1.000
_cell.angle_alpha   90.00
_cell.angle_beta   90.00
_cell.angle_gamma   90.00
#
_symmetry.space_group_name_H-M   'P 1'
#
loop_
_entity.id
_entity.type
_entity.pdbx_description
1 polymer ?
#
loop_
_entity_poly.entity_id
_entity_poly.type
_entity_poly.pdbx_seq_one_letter_code
_entity_poly.pdbx_strand_id
1 'polypeptide(L)'
;MQKKLIYQIINVVTAILIGISGVYNLIKIFSNSLQFSAAIINLYYIAFAILFIMIAFREIDIIETEMHFLYSYFGRGLTYLFIGLSLWTTDISIPMVASVVIVCVALVYIVQYFKNAEPEF
;
A
#
# COMPACT_ATOMS: atom_id res chain seq x y z
N MET A 1 9.47 0.62 21.50
CA MET A 1 9.10 1.97 21.01
C MET A 1 9.68 2.30 19.63
N GLN A 2 10.99 2.25 19.41
CA GLN A 2 11.61 2.59 18.11
C GLN A 2 11.14 1.72 16.93
N LYS A 3 11.03 0.40 17.12
CA LYS A 3 10.56 -0.53 16.07
C LYS A 3 9.15 -0.21 15.57
N LYS A 4 8.23 0.12 16.48
CA LYS A 4 6.84 0.51 16.16
C LYS A 4 6.80 1.76 15.29
N LEU A 5 7.61 2.77 15.63
CA LEU A 5 7.72 4.02 14.88
C LEU A 5 8.30 3.78 13.48
N ILE A 6 9.31 2.93 13.34
CA ILE A 6 9.89 2.55 12.03
C ILE A 6 8.82 1.91 11.12
N TYR A 7 8.07 0.92 11.63
CA TYR A 7 7.01 0.29 10.83
C TYR A 7 5.88 1.25 10.48
N GLN A 8 5.54 2.17 11.38
CA GLN A 8 4.56 3.22 11.10
C GLN A 8 5.03 4.12 9.96
N ILE A 9 6.27 4.60 9.98
CA ILE A 9 6.86 5.40 8.89
C ILE A 9 6.81 4.61 7.58
N ILE A 10 7.24 3.34 7.58
CA ILE A 10 7.23 2.50 6.37
C ILE A 10 5.82 2.41 5.79
N ASN A 11 4.80 2.18 6.63
CA ASN A 11 3.41 2.10 6.15
C ASN A 11 2.90 3.43 5.60
N VAL A 12 3.24 4.56 6.24
CA VAL A 12 2.86 5.89 5.75
C VAL A 12 3.54 6.20 4.42
N VAL A 13 4.83 5.92 4.29
CA VAL A 13 5.57 6.11 3.03
C VAL A 13 4.98 5.24 1.92
N THR A 14 4.70 3.97 2.22
CA THR A 14 4.08 3.03 1.26
C THR A 14 2.71 3.54 0.81
N ALA A 15 1.88 4.01 1.76
CA ALA A 15 0.57 4.57 1.47
C ALA A 15 0.65 5.82 0.58
N ILE A 16 1.59 6.72 0.85
CA ILE A 16 1.81 7.92 0.03
C ILE A 16 2.21 7.53 -1.40
N LEU A 17 3.09 6.56 -1.57
CA LEU A 17 3.50 6.09 -2.91
C LEU A 17 2.33 5.50 -3.70
N ILE A 18 1.46 4.73 -3.05
CA ILE A 18 0.24 4.18 -3.66
C ILE A 18 -0.70 5.34 -4.06
N GLY A 19 -0.93 6.29 -3.16
CA GLY A 19 -1.81 7.43 -3.39
C GLY A 19 -1.34 8.33 -4.52
N ILE A 20 -0.05 8.70 -4.54
CA ILE A 20 0.57 9.48 -5.61
C ILE A 20 0.44 8.76 -6.95
N SER A 21 0.68 7.45 -6.98
CA SER A 21 0.56 6.66 -8.21
C SER A 21 -0.88 6.65 -8.74
N GLY A 22 -1.86 6.47 -7.85
CA GLY A 22 -3.28 6.54 -8.18
C GLY A 22 -3.68 7.91 -8.75
N VAL A 23 -3.32 9.00 -8.07
CA VAL A 23 -3.62 10.37 -8.53
C VAL A 23 -2.94 10.68 -9.86
N TYR A 24 -1.66 10.33 -10.01
CA TYR A 24 -0.89 10.57 -11.23
C TYR A 24 -1.52 9.86 -12.45
N ASN A 25 -1.86 8.59 -12.29
CA ASN A 25 -2.51 7.82 -13.35
C ASN A 25 -3.89 8.37 -13.69
N LEU A 26 -4.65 8.80 -12.68
CA LEU A 26 -5.97 9.39 -12.87
C LEU A 26 -5.88 10.68 -13.70
N ILE A 27 -4.95 11.59 -13.37
CA ILE A 27 -4.69 12.79 -14.18
C ILE A 27 -4.37 12.41 -15.65
N LYS A 28 -3.50 11.44 -15.87
CA LYS A 28 -3.15 10.96 -17.23
C LYS A 28 -4.35 10.42 -18.00
N ILE A 29 -5.23 9.66 -17.35
CA ILE A 29 -6.43 9.09 -17.98
C ILE A 29 -7.40 10.20 -18.40
N PHE A 30 -7.61 11.20 -17.55
CA PHE A 30 -8.47 12.34 -17.88
C PHE A 30 -7.90 13.21 -19.02
N SER A 31 -6.57 13.25 -19.20
CA SER A 31 -5.94 14.05 -20.27
C SER A 31 -5.89 13.35 -21.64
N ASN A 32 -5.75 12.02 -21.70
CA ASN A 32 -5.49 11.32 -22.97
C ASN A 32 -6.72 10.60 -23.55
N SER A 33 -7.47 9.86 -22.71
CA SER A 33 -8.69 9.15 -23.12
C SER A 33 -9.32 8.55 -21.87
N LEU A 34 -10.59 8.87 -21.59
CA LEU A 34 -11.30 8.35 -20.44
C LEU A 34 -11.55 6.83 -20.58
N GLN A 35 -10.67 6.05 -19.95
CA GLN A 35 -10.85 4.62 -19.76
C GLN A 35 -11.47 4.39 -18.39
N PHE A 36 -12.77 4.10 -18.37
CA PHE A 36 -13.54 3.97 -17.13
C PHE A 36 -13.00 2.88 -16.18
N SER A 37 -12.58 1.73 -16.72
CA SER A 37 -11.97 0.65 -15.94
C SER A 37 -10.68 1.10 -15.25
N ALA A 38 -9.82 1.81 -15.98
CA ALA A 38 -8.58 2.35 -15.45
C ALA A 38 -8.85 3.43 -14.38
N ALA A 39 -9.86 4.28 -14.56
CA ALA A 39 -10.24 5.27 -13.57
C ALA A 39 -10.69 4.62 -12.25
N ILE A 40 -11.50 3.56 -12.31
CA ILE A 40 -11.93 2.81 -11.12
C ILE A 40 -10.74 2.21 -10.38
N ILE A 41 -9.82 1.54 -11.09
CA ILE A 41 -8.64 0.93 -10.47
C ILE A 41 -7.79 1.98 -9.73
N ASN A 42 -7.62 3.16 -10.32
CA ASN A 42 -6.86 4.24 -9.70
C ASN A 42 -7.57 4.87 -8.49
N LEU A 43 -8.91 4.93 -8.50
CA LEU A 43 -9.68 5.30 -7.31
C LEU A 43 -9.50 4.27 -6.18
N TYR A 44 -9.41 2.98 -6.50
CA TYR A 44 -9.06 1.96 -5.50
C TYR A 44 -7.69 2.21 -4.89
N TYR A 45 -6.65 2.57 -5.67
CA TYR A 45 -5.34 2.91 -5.11
C TYR A 45 -5.42 4.07 -4.12
N ILE A 46 -6.18 5.12 -4.44
CA ILE A 46 -6.36 6.26 -3.54
C ILE A 46 -7.10 5.83 -2.26
N ALA A 47 -8.17 5.04 -2.38
CA ALA A 47 -8.90 4.53 -1.22
C ALA A 47 -8.02 3.66 -0.31
N PHE A 48 -7.22 2.76 -0.89
CA PHE A 48 -6.27 1.93 -0.14
C PHE A 48 -5.17 2.76 0.51
N ALA A 49 -4.67 3.81 -0.15
CA ALA A 49 -3.70 4.73 0.45
C ALA A 49 -4.26 5.39 1.72
N ILE A 50 -5.50 5.89 1.66
CA ILE A 50 -6.18 6.47 2.83
C ILE A 50 -6.34 5.41 3.93
N LEU A 51 -6.83 4.21 3.57
CA LEU A 51 -7.00 3.10 4.51
C LEU A 51 -5.68 2.75 5.23
N PHE A 52 -4.56 2.67 4.51
CA PHE A 52 -3.27 2.36 5.13
C PHE A 52 -2.74 3.45 6.05
N ILE A 53 -3.02 4.73 5.75
CA ILE A 53 -2.71 5.83 6.65
C ILE A 53 -3.51 5.66 7.95
N MET A 54 -4.81 5.38 7.85
CA MET A 54 -5.67 5.19 9.02
C MET A 54 -5.23 3.99 9.86
N ILE A 55 -4.82 2.89 9.23
CA ILE A 55 -4.25 1.71 9.92
C ILE A 55 -2.91 2.05 10.59
N ALA A 56 -2.07 2.87 9.93
CA ALA A 56 -0.78 3.27 10.49
C ALA A 56 -0.92 4.11 11.77
N PHE A 57 -1.95 4.95 11.84
CA PHE A 57 -2.24 5.79 13.03
C PHE A 57 -3.22 5.16 14.02
N ARG A 58 -3.85 4.02 13.68
CA ARG A 58 -4.89 3.34 14.50
C ARG A 58 -6.03 4.28 14.89
N GLU A 59 -6.48 5.13 13.97
CA GLU A 59 -7.47 6.14 14.28
C GLU A 59 -8.92 5.60 14.33
N ILE A 60 -9.19 4.36 13.90
CA ILE A 60 -10.54 3.81 13.82
C ILE A 60 -10.64 2.39 14.39
N ASP A 61 -11.40 2.25 15.48
CA ASP A 61 -11.70 0.98 16.15
C ASP A 61 -12.38 -0.05 15.23
N ILE A 62 -13.26 0.38 14.32
CA ILE A 62 -13.96 -0.52 13.37
C ILE A 62 -12.98 -1.27 12.45
N ILE A 63 -11.84 -0.64 12.12
CA ILE A 63 -10.82 -1.26 11.26
C ILE A 63 -10.09 -2.36 12.03
N GLU A 64 -9.90 -2.22 13.34
CA GLU A 64 -9.28 -3.24 14.19
C GLU A 64 -10.14 -4.51 14.27
N THR A 65 -11.48 -4.36 14.30
CA THR A 65 -12.42 -5.49 14.40
C THR A 65 -12.61 -6.23 13.09
N GLU A 66 -12.82 -5.51 11.98
CA GLU A 66 -13.23 -6.11 10.70
C GLU A 66 -12.04 -6.40 9.76
N MET A 67 -10.94 -5.65 9.90
CA MET A 67 -9.75 -5.75 9.02
C MET A 67 -8.51 -6.24 9.77
N HIS A 68 -8.70 -7.14 10.73
CA HIS A 68 -7.61 -7.71 11.53
C HIS A 68 -6.48 -8.31 10.68
N PHE A 69 -6.80 -8.81 9.48
CA PHE A 69 -5.83 -9.27 8.49
C PHE A 69 -4.79 -8.20 8.13
N LEU A 70 -5.21 -6.95 7.92
CA LEU A 70 -4.32 -5.83 7.58
C LEU A 70 -3.46 -5.37 8.77
N TYR A 71 -3.73 -5.85 9.99
CA TYR A 71 -2.85 -5.62 11.12
C TYR A 71 -1.72 -6.65 11.21
N SER A 72 -1.89 -7.84 10.64
CA SER A 72 -0.84 -8.86 10.59
C SER A 72 0.27 -8.53 9.58
N TYR A 73 1.51 -8.94 9.85
CA TYR A 73 2.60 -8.78 8.88
C TYR A 73 2.34 -9.55 7.58
N PHE A 74 1.75 -10.74 7.68
CA PHE A 74 1.38 -11.53 6.51
C PHE A 74 0.36 -10.79 5.62
N GLY A 75 -0.70 -10.26 6.23
CA GLY A 75 -1.75 -9.60 5.48
C GLY A 75 -1.30 -8.30 4.84
N ARG A 76 -0.54 -7.46 5.56
CA ARG A 76 0.09 -6.27 4.96
C ARG A 76 1.04 -6.66 3.83
N GLY A 77 1.84 -7.70 4.05
CA GLY A 77 2.75 -8.25 3.04
C GLY A 77 2.01 -8.62 1.75
N LEU A 78 0.94 -9.42 1.85
CA LEU A 78 0.15 -9.81 0.68
C LEU A 78 -0.55 -8.63 0.00
N THR A 79 -1.15 -7.72 0.76
CA THR A 79 -1.85 -6.57 0.18
C THR A 79 -0.88 -5.61 -0.51
N TYR A 80 0.26 -5.31 0.11
CA TYR A 80 1.31 -4.51 -0.53
C TYR A 80 1.89 -5.22 -1.75
N LEU A 81 2.09 -6.54 -1.70
CA LEU A 81 2.56 -7.30 -2.86
C LEU A 81 1.57 -7.19 -4.02
N PHE A 82 0.27 -7.37 -3.76
CA PHE A 82 -0.78 -7.24 -4.77
C PHE A 82 -0.81 -5.83 -5.38
N ILE A 83 -0.81 -4.78 -4.55
CA ILE A 83 -0.85 -3.41 -5.04
C ILE A 83 0.43 -3.06 -5.80
N GLY A 84 1.59 -3.42 -5.26
CA GLY A 84 2.89 -3.23 -5.90
C GLY A 84 2.93 -3.87 -7.28
N LEU A 85 2.57 -5.14 -7.41
CA LEU A 85 2.52 -5.84 -8.69
C LEU A 85 1.48 -5.23 -9.65
N SER A 86 0.34 -4.75 -9.16
CA SER A 86 -0.66 -4.09 -10.00
C SER A 86 -0.19 -2.75 -10.59
N LEU A 87 0.76 -2.08 -9.94
CA LEU A 87 1.41 -0.85 -10.41
C LEU A 87 2.61 -1.11 -11.31
N TRP A 88 2.99 -2.38 -11.53
CA TRP A 88 4.14 -2.75 -12.32
C TRP A 88 3.91 -2.41 -13.80
N THR A 89 4.84 -1.67 -14.40
CA THR A 89 4.78 -1.29 -15.81
C THR A 89 6.11 -1.59 -16.49
N THR A 90 6.11 -1.66 -17.83
CA THR A 90 7.33 -1.91 -18.60
C THR A 90 8.23 -0.69 -18.73
N ASP A 91 7.64 0.51 -18.60
CA ASP A 91 8.34 1.78 -18.80
C ASP A 91 8.79 2.40 -17.48
N ILE A 92 9.92 3.08 -17.50
CA ILE A 92 10.42 3.84 -16.34
C ILE A 92 9.46 5.01 -16.08
N SER A 93 8.65 4.87 -15.03
CA SER A 93 7.59 5.80 -14.67
C SER A 93 7.44 5.88 -13.14
N ILE A 94 6.71 6.89 -12.64
CA ILE A 94 6.42 7.05 -11.21
C ILE A 94 5.76 5.78 -10.64
N PRO A 95 4.71 5.18 -11.28
CA PRO A 95 4.14 3.91 -10.83
C PRO A 95 5.15 2.76 -10.77
N MET A 96 6.08 2.67 -11.73
CA MET A 96 7.11 1.63 -11.74
C MET A 96 8.06 1.74 -10.55
N VAL A 97 8.56 2.94 -10.25
CA VAL A 97 9.44 3.16 -9.10
C VAL A 97 8.70 2.89 -7.79
N ALA A 98 7.46 3.36 -7.67
CA ALA A 98 6.61 3.07 -6.52
C ALA A 98 6.36 1.56 -6.35
N SER A 99 6.05 0.87 -7.44
CA SER A 99 5.83 -0.58 -7.49
C SER A 99 7.00 -1.36 -6.91
N VAL A 100 8.23 -1.08 -7.35
CA VAL A 100 9.44 -1.74 -6.86
C VAL A 100 9.61 -1.55 -5.35
N VAL A 101 9.43 -0.31 -4.86
CA VAL A 101 9.55 -0.03 -3.42
C VAL A 101 8.48 -0.77 -2.61
N ILE A 102 7.23 -0.73 -3.05
CA ILE A 102 6.10 -1.38 -2.39
C ILE A 102 6.30 -2.91 -2.35
N VAL A 103 6.78 -3.52 -3.44
CA VAL A 103 7.09 -4.95 -3.49
C VAL A 103 8.23 -5.31 -2.53
N CYS A 104 9.28 -4.50 -2.45
CA CYS A 104 10.36 -4.72 -1.48
C CYS A 104 9.84 -4.67 -0.03
N VAL A 105 9.00 -3.69 0.29
CA VAL A 105 8.37 -3.58 1.61
C VAL A 105 7.47 -4.79 1.90
N ALA A 106 6.70 -5.24 0.92
CA ALA A 106 5.86 -6.43 1.02
C ALA A 106 6.68 -7.68 1.36
N LEU A 107 7.79 -7.89 0.66
CA LEU A 107 8.70 -9.01 0.92
C LEU A 107 9.31 -8.94 2.32
N VAL A 108 9.69 -7.75 2.78
CA VAL A 108 10.17 -7.58 4.16
C VAL A 108 9.11 -8.03 5.16
N TYR A 109 7.85 -7.63 4.98
CA TYR A 109 6.78 -8.04 5.89
C TYR A 109 6.49 -9.54 5.85
N ILE A 110 6.51 -10.16 4.66
CA ILE A 110 6.37 -11.61 4.52
C ILE A 110 7.52 -12.35 5.22
N VAL A 111 8.76 -11.86 5.07
CA VAL A 111 9.93 -12.45 5.76
C VAL A 111 9.82 -12.29 7.28
N GLN A 112 9.34 -11.14 7.79
CA GLN A 112 9.14 -10.94 9.23
C GLN A 112 8.09 -11.90 9.79
N TYR A 113 7.02 -12.16 9.03
CA TYR A 113 6.01 -13.16 9.40
C TYR A 113 6.63 -14.56 9.55
N PHE A 114 7.41 -15.03 8.57
CA PHE A 114 8.06 -16.35 8.66
C PHE A 114 9.12 -16.46 9.76
N LYS A 115 9.65 -15.33 10.23
CA LYS A 115 10.58 -15.30 11.37
C LYS A 115 9.87 -15.38 12.73
N ASN A 116 8.54 -15.50 12.77
CA ASN A 116 7.71 -15.36 13.96
C ASN A 116 8.00 -14.08 14.75
N ALA A 117 8.58 -13.08 14.07
CA ALA A 117 8.66 -11.73 14.58
C ALA A 117 7.30 -11.11 14.30
N GLU A 118 6.23 -11.65 14.89
CA GLU A 118 4.94 -10.98 14.87
C GLU A 118 5.10 -9.64 15.59
N PRO A 119 4.34 -8.61 15.18
CA PRO A 119 4.37 -7.38 15.93
C PRO A 119 3.78 -7.73 17.29
N GLU A 120 4.61 -7.79 18.34
CA GLU A 120 4.11 -7.71 19.70
C GLU A 120 3.30 -6.41 19.76
N PHE A 121 1.98 -6.58 19.77
CA PHE A 121 1.03 -5.48 19.77
C PHE A 121 1.09 -4.70 21.07
#